data_AF-A0A0F9M5M7-F1
#
_entry.id   AF-A0A0F9M5M7-F1
#
_cell.length_a   1.000
_cell.length_b   1.000
_cell.length_c   1.000
_cell.angle_alpha   90.00
_cell.angle_beta   90.00
_cell.angle_gamma   90.00
#
_symmetry.space_group_name_H-M   'P 1'
#
loop_
_entity.id
_entity.type
_entity.pdbx_description
1 polymer ?
#
loop_
_entity_poly.entity_id
_entity_poly.type
_entity_poly.pdbx_seq_one_letter_code
_entity_poly.pdbx_strand_id
1 'polypeptide(L)' 'MPQREVEALQNGSSDDQIKAAISSCIASEVRAGMPQDQATAMCHEQIRGKTGGRPAAPGGNV' A
#
# COMPACT_ATOMS: atom_id res chain seq x y z
N MET A 1 1.60 1.28 -13.86
CA MET A 1 1.12 2.67 -13.76
C MET A 1 1.24 3.09 -12.30
N PRO A 2 1.88 4.23 -11.96
CA PRO A 2 1.85 4.70 -10.59
C PRO A 2 0.40 4.93 -10.19
N GLN A 3 0.04 4.32 -9.07
CA GLN A 3 -1.31 4.32 -8.57
C GLN A 3 -1.57 5.65 -7.88
N ARG A 4 -2.56 6.41 -8.35
CA ARG A 4 -2.94 7.73 -7.80
C ARG A 4 -3.10 7.70 -6.28
N GLU A 5 -3.55 6.57 -5.74
CA GLU A 5 -3.74 6.35 -4.31
C GLU A 5 -2.42 6.33 -3.55
N VAL A 6 -1.36 5.72 -4.09
CA VAL A 6 -0.01 5.69 -3.51
C VAL A 6 0.67 7.06 -3.61
N GLU A 7 0.40 7.81 -4.68
CA GLU A 7 0.88 9.19 -4.84
C GLU A 7 0.15 10.19 -3.95
N ALA A 8 -1.12 9.94 -3.63
CA ALA A 8 -1.91 10.76 -2.73
C ALA A 8 -1.57 10.55 -1.24
N LEU A 9 -0.80 9.51 -0.90
CA LEU A 9 -0.35 9.28 0.46
C LEU A 9 0.63 10.37 0.91
N GLN A 10 0.32 10.96 2.06
CA GLN A 10 1.15 11.98 2.70
C GLN A 10 1.39 11.59 4.17
N ASN A 11 2.34 12.28 4.79
CA ASN A 11 2.59 12.13 6.22
C ASN A 11 1.34 12.62 6.99
N GLY A 12 0.59 11.68 7.58
CA GLY A 12 -0.70 11.96 8.23
C GLY A 12 -1.93 11.31 7.57
N SER A 13 -1.78 10.62 6.43
CA SER A 13 -2.87 9.83 5.85
C SER A 13 -3.46 8.83 6.85
N SER A 14 -4.79 8.67 6.82
CA SER A 14 -5.50 7.73 7.67
C SER A 14 -5.14 6.29 7.34
N ASP A 15 -5.23 5.40 8.33
CA ASP A 15 -4.88 3.99 8.15
C ASP A 15 -5.70 3.32 7.02
N ASP A 16 -6.96 3.71 6.85
CA ASP A 16 -7.81 3.27 5.74
C ASP A 16 -7.29 3.70 4.37
N GLN A 17 -6.76 4.93 4.25
CA GLN A 17 -6.16 5.41 3.01
C GLN A 17 -4.87 4.63 2.68
N ILE A 18 -4.08 4.33 3.71
CA ILE A 18 -2.87 3.52 3.58
C ILE A 18 -3.24 2.10 3.11
N LYS A 19 -4.25 1.47 3.72
CA LYS A 19 -4.75 0.15 3.32
C LYS A 19 -5.32 0.12 1.91
N ALA A 20 -6.10 1.13 1.53
CA ALA A 20 -6.64 1.26 0.18
C ALA A 20 -5.51 1.37 -0.86
N ALA A 21 -4.53 2.23 -0.60
CA ALA A 21 -3.36 2.39 -1.46
C ALA A 21 -2.52 1.10 -1.57
N ILE A 22 -2.32 0.36 -0.46
CA ILE A 22 -1.65 -0.94 -0.47
C ILE A 22 -2.44 -1.93 -1.34
N SER A 23 -3.75 -2.06 -1.09
CA SER A 23 -4.60 -3.02 -1.79
C SER A 23 -4.64 -2.76 -3.30
N SER A 24 -4.76 -1.49 -3.69
CA SER A 24 -4.82 -1.09 -5.09
C SER A 24 -3.46 -1.25 -5.79
N CYS A 25 -2.36 -1.00 -5.07
CA CYS A 25 -0.99 -1.28 -5.53
C CYS A 25 -0.81 -2.79 -5.78
N ILE A 26 -1.14 -3.64 -4.81
CA ILE A 26 -1.03 -5.10 -4.93
C ILE A 26 -1.87 -5.60 -6.12
N ALA A 27 -3.11 -5.15 -6.23
CA ALA A 27 -4.00 -5.54 -7.32
C ALA A 27 -3.45 -5.17 -8.70
N SER A 28 -2.67 -4.09 -8.80
CA SER A 28 -2.05 -3.67 -10.06
C SER A 28 -0.82 -4.49 -10.42
N GLU A 29 0.03 -4.78 -9.45
CA GLU A 29 1.22 -5.61 -9.65
C GLU A 29 0.85 -7.06 -9.94
N VAL A 30 -0.15 -7.60 -9.24
CA VAL A 30 -0.70 -8.94 -9.52
C VAL A 30 -1.30 -8.98 -10.93
N ARG A 31 -2.04 -7.94 -11.35
CA ARG A 31 -2.52 -7.83 -12.74
C ARG A 31 -1.40 -7.71 -13.77
N ALA A 32 -0.26 -7.16 -13.39
CA ALA A 32 0.93 -7.10 -14.23
C ALA A 32 1.69 -8.44 -14.32
N GLY A 33 1.22 -9.47 -13.60
CA GLY A 33 1.82 -10.81 -13.60
C GLY A 33 2.82 -11.04 -12.45
N MET A 34 2.91 -10.11 -11.49
CA MET A 34 3.75 -10.31 -10.31
C MET A 34 3.08 -11.26 -9.31
N PRO A 35 3.83 -12.17 -8.66
CA PRO A 35 3.31 -12.98 -7.57
C PRO A 35 2.74 -12.12 -6.43
N GLN A 36 1.62 -12.54 -5.85
CA GLN A 36 0.93 -11.77 -4.81
C GLN A 36 1.81 -11.48 -3.58
N ASP A 37 2.63 -12.43 -3.13
CA ASP A 37 3.56 -12.23 -2.02
C ASP A 37 4.61 -11.15 -2.33
N GLN A 38 5.14 -11.16 -3.55
CA GLN A 38 6.13 -10.19 -4.00
C GLN A 38 5.51 -8.79 -4.16
N ALA A 39 4.33 -8.72 -4.75
CA ALA A 39 3.55 -7.49 -4.88
C ALA A 39 3.23 -6.88 -3.51
N THR A 40 2.85 -7.72 -2.55
CA THR A 40 2.55 -7.30 -1.17
C THR A 40 3.78 -6.70 -0.50
N ALA A 41 4.91 -7.41 -0.52
CA ALA A 41 6.15 -6.91 0.08
C ALA A 41 6.60 -5.58 -0.54
N MET A 42 6.56 -5.49 -1.89
CA MET A 42 6.97 -4.29 -2.62
C MET A 42 6.07 -3.09 -2.32
N CYS A 43 4.74 -3.27 -2.37
CA CYS A 43 3.78 -2.20 -2.09
C CYS A 43 3.84 -1.73 -0.63
N HIS A 44 4.04 -2.64 0.33
CA HIS A 44 4.20 -2.27 1.74
C HIS A 44 5.47 -1.45 1.98
N GLU A 45 6.60 -1.83 1.39
CA GLU A 45 7.87 -1.09 1.50
C GLU A 45 7.76 0.30 0.86
N GLN A 46 7.17 0.38 -0.33
CA GLN A 46 7.00 1.63 -1.08
C GLN A 46 6.12 2.63 -0.31
N ILE A 47 5.06 2.13 0.33
CA ILE A 47 4.16 2.93 1.14
C ILE A 47 4.80 3.32 2.48
N ARG A 48 5.53 2.42 3.14
CA ARG A 48 6.32 2.74 4.35
C ARG A 48 7.30 3.89 4.10
N GLY A 49 7.97 3.91 2.95
CA GLY A 49 8.88 4.99 2.57
C GLY A 49 8.18 6.36 2.47
N LYS A 50 6.92 6.37 2.02
CA LYS A 50 6.12 7.59 1.86
C LYS A 50 5.42 8.05 3.14
N THR A 51 4.97 7.12 3.98
CA THR A 51 4.25 7.42 5.23
C THR A 51 5.17 7.63 6.43
N GLY A 52 6.49 7.68 6.23
CA GLY A 52 7.47 7.90 7.30
C GLY A 52 7.64 6.68 8.22
N GLY A 53 7.47 5.48 7.69
CA GLY A 53 7.64 4.24 8.43
C GLY A 53 6.45 3.85 9.30
N ARG A 54 5.29 4.51 9.16
CA ARG A 54 4.04 4.06 9.79
C ARG A 54 3.58 2.80 9.06
N PRO A 55 3.68 1.59 9.67
CA PRO A 55 3.01 0.44 9.10
C PRO A 55 1.52 0.73 9.09
N ALA A 56 0.82 0.39 8.01
CA ALA A 56 -0.62 0.19 8.09
C ALA A 56 -0.85 -0.74 9.28
N ALA A 57 -1.55 -0.28 10.30
CA ALA A 57 -1.86 -1.11 11.44
C ALA A 57 -2.60 -2.34 10.88
N PRO A 58 -2.16 -3.57 11.18
CA PRO A 58 -2.93 -4.75 10.79
C PRO A 58 -4.34 -4.51 11.33
N GLY A 59 -5.32 -4.47 10.42
CA GLY A 59 -6.70 -4.16 10.76
C GLY A 59 -7.20 -5.19 11.74
N GLY A 60 -7.20 -4.83 13.02
CA GLY A 60 -7.93 -5.55 14.04
C GLY A 60 -9.41 -5.25 13.85
N ASN A 61 -10.09 -6.15 13.14
CA ASN A 61 -11.54 -6.28 13.26
C ASN A 61 -11.84 -6.86 14.65
N VAL A 62 -12.53 -6.09 15.50
CA VAL A 62 -13.48 -6.60 16.50
C VAL A 62 -14.71 -5.72 16.51
#